data_AF-A0A539CYP9-F1
#
_entry.id   AF-A0A539CYP9-F1
#
_cell.length_a   1.000
_cell.length_b   1.000
_cell.length_c   1.000
_cell.angle_alpha   90.00
_cell.angle_beta   90.00
_cell.angle_gamma   90.00
#
_symmetry.space_group_name_H-M   'P 1'
#
loop_
_entity.id
_entity.type
_entity.pdbx_description
1 polymer ?
#
loop_
_entity_poly.entity_id
_entity_poly.type
_entity_poly.pdbx_seq_one_letter_code
_entity_poly.pdbx_strand_id
1 'polypeptide(L)' 'MPKMTGVQLAEAIAHEWPNMPVMLATGYAELPPGAGRNMPMLSKPFCLERLAEALAEVDAKGQGVVSE' A
#
# COMPACT_ATOMS: atom_id res chain seq x y z
N MET A 1 15.35 0.49 -2.80
CA MET A 1 15.62 -0.30 -4.02
C MET A 1 16.32 0.62 -5.02
N PRO A 2 17.52 0.30 -5.51
CA PRO A 2 18.38 1.27 -6.21
C PRO A 2 17.93 1.64 -7.64
N LYS A 3 16.77 1.17 -8.12
CA LYS A 3 16.26 1.47 -9.48
C LYS A 3 14.79 1.89 -9.55
N MET A 4 14.04 1.73 -8.46
CA MET A 4 12.60 1.97 -8.44
C MET A 4 12.13 2.33 -7.03
N THR A 5 11.18 3.25 -6.91
CA THR A 5 10.58 3.62 -5.62
C THR A 5 9.52 2.59 -5.22
N GLY A 6 9.17 2.56 -3.92
CA GLY A 6 8.07 1.71 -3.46
C GLY A 6 6.72 2.06 -4.10
N VAL A 7 6.52 3.31 -4.50
CA VAL A 7 5.29 3.76 -5.18
C VAL A 7 5.23 3.22 -6.59
N GLN A 8 6.31 3.35 -7.36
CA GLN A 8 6.38 2.82 -8.71
C GLN A 8 6.14 1.31 -8.73
N LEU A 9 6.61 0.59 -7.69
CA LEU A 9 6.27 -0.82 -7.52
C LEU A 9 4.77 -1.03 -7.29
N ALA A 10 4.19 -0.28 -6.36
CA ALA A 10 2.78 -0.43 -6.02
C ALA A 10 1.87 -0.09 -7.20
N GLU A 11 2.21 0.91 -8.01
CA GLU A 11 1.50 1.25 -9.24
C GLU A 11 1.60 0.15 -10.30
N ALA A 12 2.79 -0.43 -10.49
CA ALA A 12 2.97 -1.56 -11.40
C ALA A 12 2.13 -2.78 -10.95
N ILE A 13 2.15 -3.09 -9.66
CA ILE A 13 1.33 -4.18 -9.09
C ILE A 13 -0.16 -3.90 -9.27
N ALA A 14 -0.63 -2.68 -9.02
CA ALA A 14 -2.04 -2.34 -9.21
C ALA A 14 -2.47 -2.42 -10.69
N HIS A 15 -1.55 -2.19 -11.62
CA HIS A 15 -1.80 -2.34 -13.05
C HIS A 15 -1.83 -3.81 -13.50
N GLU A 16 -0.88 -4.62 -13.06
CA GLU A 16 -0.78 -6.04 -13.46
C GLU A 16 -1.76 -6.93 -12.69
N TRP A 17 -2.01 -6.64 -11.41
CA TRP A 17 -2.89 -7.39 -10.53
C TRP A 17 -3.88 -6.46 -9.80
N PRO A 18 -4.97 -6.03 -10.47
CA PRO A 18 -5.94 -5.07 -9.92
C PRO A 18 -6.62 -5.52 -8.62
N ASN A 19 -6.72 -6.83 -8.39
CA ASN A 19 -7.34 -7.41 -7.20
C ASN A 19 -6.34 -7.67 -6.06
N MET A 20 -5.05 -7.39 -6.27
CA MET A 20 -4.03 -7.58 -5.23
C MET A 20 -4.01 -6.34 -4.32
N PRO A 21 -4.32 -6.48 -3.02
CA PRO A 21 -4.25 -5.35 -2.11
C PRO A 21 -2.79 -4.95 -1.84
N VAL A 22 -2.48 -3.66 -1.95
CA VAL A 22 -1.12 -3.13 -1.76
C VAL A 22 -1.12 -2.02 -0.71
N MET A 23 -0.12 -2.05 0.18
CA MET A 23 0.12 -1.03 1.20
C MET A 23 1.58 -0.56 1.15
N LEU A 24 1.80 0.73 1.38
CA LEU A 24 3.12 1.32 1.45
C LEU A 24 3.61 1.44 2.90
N ALA A 25 4.72 0.77 3.23
CA ALA A 25 5.38 0.89 4.52
C ALA A 25 6.50 1.96 4.48
N THR A 26 6.15 3.21 4.78
CA THR A 26 7.07 4.36 4.65
C THR A 26 7.82 4.58 5.96
N GLY A 27 9.10 4.94 5.92
CA GLY A 27 9.85 5.19 7.16
C GLY A 27 10.75 6.41 7.16
N TYR A 28 11.17 6.89 5.99
CA TYR A 28 12.09 8.03 5.89
C TYR A 28 12.18 8.57 4.45
N ALA A 29 11.22 8.21 3.58
CA ALA A 29 11.24 8.61 2.18
C ALA A 29 10.09 9.59 1.95
N GLU A 30 10.44 10.85 1.73
CA GLU A 30 9.53 11.85 1.18
C GLU A 30 8.93 11.29 -0.11
N LEU A 31 7.65 10.98 -0.06
CA LEU A 31 6.89 10.64 -1.25
C LEU A 31 6.69 11.93 -2.04
N PRO A 32 6.91 11.92 -3.37
CA PRO A 32 6.56 13.07 -4.20
C PRO A 32 5.11 13.49 -3.93
N PRO A 33 4.79 14.79 -3.86
CA PRO A 33 3.43 15.24 -3.61
C PRO A 33 2.47 14.65 -4.65
N GLY A 34 1.51 13.84 -4.19
CA GLY A 34 0.54 13.12 -5.03
C GLY A 34 0.81 11.62 -5.21
N ALA A 35 2.01 11.15 -4.89
CA ALA A 35 2.37 9.74 -4.95
C ALA A 35 1.63 8.93 -3.86
N GLY A 36 0.99 7.83 -4.24
CA GLY A 36 0.29 6.95 -3.28
C GLY A 36 -0.95 7.54 -2.62
N ARG A 37 -1.54 8.64 -3.16
CA ARG A 37 -2.73 9.31 -2.57
C ARG A 37 -3.93 8.40 -2.29
N ASN A 38 -4.07 7.32 -3.04
CA ASN A 38 -5.15 6.34 -2.88
C ASN A 38 -4.69 5.00 -2.30
N MET A 39 -3.45 4.91 -1.82
CA MET A 39 -2.89 3.67 -1.27
C MET A 39 -2.85 3.74 0.26
N PRO A 40 -3.24 2.66 0.95
CA PRO A 40 -3.02 2.51 2.38
C PRO A 40 -1.54 2.66 2.74
N MET A 41 -1.26 3.34 3.86
CA MET A 41 0.10 3.65 4.29
C MET A 41 0.33 3.25 5.73
N LEU A 42 1.50 2.68 6.01
CA LEU A 42 1.95 2.32 7.34
C LEU A 42 3.30 3.00 7.65
N SER A 43 3.26 4.01 8.51
CA SER A 43 4.45 4.79 8.91
C SER A 43 5.32 4.01 9.89
N LYS A 44 6.62 3.92 9.60
CA LYS A 44 7.63 3.35 10.49
C LYS A 44 8.11 4.39 11.52
N PRO A 45 8.57 3.95 12.71
CA PRO A 45 8.51 2.57 13.18
C PRO A 45 7.07 2.16 13.56
N PHE A 46 6.72 0.90 13.32
CA PHE A 46 5.43 0.33 13.70
C PHE A 46 5.63 -1.01 14.41
N CYS A 47 4.73 -1.33 15.34
CA CYS A 47 4.69 -2.60 16.03
C CYS A 47 3.85 -3.63 15.27
N LEU A 48 3.94 -4.90 15.68
CA LEU A 48 3.19 -6.00 15.06
C LEU A 48 1.67 -5.79 15.09
N GLU A 49 1.14 -5.22 16.19
CA GLU A 49 -0.28 -4.91 16.35
C GLU A 49 -0.76 -3.92 15.27
N ARG A 50 0.01 -2.85 15.07
CA ARG A 50 -0.27 -1.84 14.05
C ARG A 50 -0.17 -2.40 12.63
N LEU A 51 0.75 -3.34 12.39
CA LEU A 51 0.81 -4.06 11.13
C LEU A 51 -0.43 -4.94 10.91
N ALA A 52 -0.87 -5.67 11.93
CA ALA A 52 -2.04 -6.54 11.85
C ALA A 52 -3.33 -5.74 11.57
N GLU A 53 -3.53 -4.62 12.26
CA GLU A 53 -4.64 -3.69 12.01
C GLU A 53 -4.61 -3.17 10.57
N ALA A 54 -3.44 -2.72 10.11
CA ALA A 54 -3.26 -2.19 8.79
C ALA A 54 -3.53 -3.24 7.69
N LEU A 55 -3.12 -4.49 7.89
CA LEU A 55 -3.41 -5.59 6.97
C LEU A 55 -4.92 -5.91 6.92
N ALA A 56 -5.60 -5.92 8.07
CA ALA A 56 -7.04 -6.16 8.13
C ALA A 56 -7.83 -5.06 7.40
N GLU A 57 -7.42 -3.80 7.54
CA GLU A 57 -8.05 -2.68 6.82
C GLU A 57 -7.90 -2.79 5.30
N VAL A 58 -6.73 -3.25 4.83
CA VAL A 58 -6.42 -3.41 3.40
C VAL A 58 -7.22 -4.56 2.80
N ASP A 59 -7.31 -5.69 3.51
CA ASP A 59 -8.09 -6.85 3.09
C ASP A 59 -9.59 -6.50 2.99
N ALA A 60 -10.12 -5.80 4.00
CA ALA A 60 -11.52 -5.35 4.00
C ALA A 60 -11.83 -4.39 2.84
N LYS A 61 -10.87 -3.55 2.40
CA LYS A 61 -11.04 -2.67 1.23
C LYS A 61 -10.89 -3.40 -0.11
N GLY A 62 -10.05 -4.43 -0.17
CA GLY A 62 -9.85 -5.26 -1.38
C GLY A 62 -11.07 -6.12 -1.72
N GLN A 63 -11.89 -6.47 -0.72
CA GLN A 63 -13.11 -7.27 -0.90
C GLN A 63 -14.33 -6.46 -1.37
N GLY A 64 -14.21 -5.13 -1.50
CA GLY A 64 -15.32 -4.24 -1.91
C GLY A 64 -15.62 -4.19 -3.42
N VAL A 65 -14.95 -4.99 -4.25
CA VAL A 65 -15.10 -4.99 -5.73
C VAL A 65 -15.72 -6.26 -6.32
N VAL A 66 -16.11 -7.24 -5.50
CA VAL A 66 -17.01 -8.31 -5.95
C VAL A 66 -18.46 -7.83 -5.88
N SER A 67 -18.82 -6.96 -6.83
CA SER A 67 -20.22 -6.74 -7.19
C SER A 67 -20.67 -7.86 -8.12
N GLU A 68 -21.83 -8.45 -7.76
CA GLU A 68 -22.65 -9.42 -8.49
C GLU A 68 -23.02 -9.00 -9.92
#